data_AF-A0A496NH03-F1
#
_entry.id   AF-A0A496NH03-F1
#
_cell.length_a   1.000
_cell.length_b   1.000
_cell.length_c   1.000
_cell.angle_alpha   90.00
_cell.angle_beta   90.00
_cell.angle_gamma   90.00
#
_symmetry.space_group_name_H-M   'P 1'
#
loop_
_entity.id
_entity.type
_entity.pdbx_description
1 polymer ?
#
loop_
_entity_poly.entity_id
_entity_poly.type
_entity_poly.pdbx_seq_one_letter_code
_entity_poly.pdbx_strand_id
1 'polypeptide(L)'
;EQDKEIIQRYYIDKLPQVQQNQGDTRYGLFCEVLDEKKTGKPAIAIADAESFKVSVVTRDFNGTPADRKDDQLRYQTLKEYITAPTGNAVVAVEIGVVIRSSGSVHADSSINANPTFTIAGQEVKLSNPPSTASHLRVPVTQMVAIRNSQGVE
;
A
#
# COMPACT_ATOMS: atom_id res chain seq x y z
N GLU A 1 36.01 -1.94 -16.84
CA GLU A 1 34.76 -2.63 -16.45
C GLU A 1 33.63 -1.62 -16.49
N GLN A 2 32.51 -1.97 -17.10
CA GLN A 2 31.28 -1.19 -17.01
C GLN A 2 30.56 -1.67 -15.76
N ASP A 3 30.24 -0.77 -14.83
CA ASP A 3 29.50 -1.11 -13.61
C ASP A 3 28.16 -1.75 -14.01
N LYS A 4 27.98 -3.00 -13.63
CA LYS A 4 26.77 -3.76 -13.91
C LYS A 4 25.71 -3.37 -12.88
N GLU A 5 24.84 -2.42 -13.24
CA GLU A 5 23.75 -1.96 -12.39
C GLU A 5 22.68 -3.06 -12.27
N ILE A 6 22.51 -3.61 -11.06
CA ILE A 6 21.41 -4.53 -10.75
C ILE A 6 20.28 -3.69 -10.14
N ILE A 7 19.18 -3.54 -10.86
CA ILE A 7 18.00 -2.83 -10.35
C ILE A 7 17.02 -3.87 -9.78
N GLN A 8 16.71 -3.76 -8.49
CA GLN A 8 15.66 -4.56 -7.85
C GLN A 8 14.42 -3.68 -7.61
N ARG A 9 13.34 -4.00 -8.32
CA ARG A 9 12.07 -3.27 -8.29
C ARG A 9 11.07 -4.02 -7.41
N TYR A 10 10.52 -3.32 -6.41
CA TYR A 10 9.42 -3.83 -5.58
C TYR A 10 8.14 -3.05 -5.87
N TYR A 11 7.03 -3.73 -6.09
CA TYR A 11 5.76 -3.09 -6.40
C TYR A 11 4.58 -3.98 -6.01
N ILE A 12 3.42 -3.36 -5.75
CA ILE A 12 2.19 -4.10 -5.45
C ILE A 12 1.37 -4.20 -6.72
N ASP A 13 0.92 -5.41 -7.06
CA ASP A 13 0.04 -5.65 -8.20
C ASP A 13 -0.96 -6.77 -7.90
N LYS A 14 -1.94 -6.95 -8.77
CA LYS A 14 -2.90 -8.06 -8.69
C LYS A 14 -2.17 -9.38 -8.83
N LEU A 15 -2.53 -10.37 -8.01
CA LEU A 15 -2.05 -11.73 -8.19
C LEU A 15 -2.52 -12.29 -9.56
N PRO A 16 -1.73 -13.17 -10.20
CA PRO A 16 -2.16 -13.94 -11.37
C PRO A 16 -3.54 -14.58 -11.19
N GLN A 17 -4.32 -14.69 -12.27
CA GLN A 17 -5.70 -15.17 -12.21
C GLN A 17 -5.84 -16.56 -11.56
N VAL A 18 -4.84 -17.43 -11.73
CA VAL A 18 -4.78 -18.76 -11.09
C VAL A 18 -4.62 -18.70 -9.56
N GLN A 19 -4.20 -17.56 -9.02
CA GLN A 19 -4.02 -17.28 -7.58
C GLN A 19 -5.11 -16.35 -7.02
N GLN A 20 -6.02 -15.86 -7.86
CA GLN A 20 -7.20 -15.14 -7.41
C GLN A 20 -8.23 -16.10 -6.79
N ASN A 21 -9.10 -15.58 -5.93
CA ASN A 21 -10.22 -16.34 -5.37
C ASN A 21 -11.54 -15.85 -6.00
N GLN A 22 -12.66 -16.51 -5.68
CA GLN A 22 -14.00 -16.10 -6.13
C GLN A 22 -14.57 -14.87 -5.40
N GLY A 23 -13.72 -14.09 -4.70
CA GLY A 23 -14.11 -12.94 -3.90
C GLY A 23 -13.35 -11.68 -4.30
N ASP A 24 -12.79 -11.00 -3.31
CA ASP A 24 -12.09 -9.73 -3.53
C ASP A 24 -10.83 -9.91 -4.36
N THR A 25 -10.49 -8.88 -5.14
CA THR A 25 -9.22 -8.87 -5.89
C THR A 25 -8.06 -8.92 -4.91
N ARG A 26 -7.22 -9.94 -5.08
CA ARG A 26 -6.04 -10.16 -4.25
C ARG A 26 -4.82 -9.53 -4.89
N TYR A 27 -3.97 -8.97 -4.04
CA TYR A 27 -2.73 -8.33 -4.41
C TYR A 27 -1.54 -9.09 -3.83
N GLY A 28 -0.37 -8.88 -4.42
CA GLY A 28 0.91 -9.35 -3.89
C GLY A 28 1.95 -8.25 -3.99
N LEU A 29 2.93 -8.28 -3.08
CA LEU A 29 4.17 -7.56 -3.28
C LEU A 29 5.03 -8.38 -4.24
N PHE A 30 5.33 -7.81 -5.39
CA PHE A 30 6.24 -8.35 -6.37
C PHE A 30 7.63 -7.79 -6.15
N CYS A 31 8.62 -8.62 -6.41
CA CYS A 31 10.02 -8.27 -6.53
C CYS A 31 10.49 -8.70 -7.92
N GLU A 32 11.13 -7.80 -8.63
CA GLU A 32 11.64 -8.04 -9.97
C GLU A 32 13.07 -7.54 -10.05
N VAL A 33 13.98 -8.40 -10.49
CA VAL A 33 15.35 -8.00 -10.83
C VAL A 33 15.37 -7.67 -12.31
N LEU A 34 15.78 -6.45 -12.64
CA LEU A 34 15.88 -5.97 -14.00
C LEU A 34 17.30 -6.17 -14.52
N ASP A 35 17.39 -6.56 -15.80
CA ASP A 35 18.64 -6.59 -16.54
C ASP A 35 19.02 -5.20 -17.10
N GLU A 36 20.13 -5.14 -17.82
CA GLU A 36 20.64 -3.93 -18.48
C GLU A 36 19.65 -3.31 -19.49
N LYS A 37 18.67 -4.09 -19.96
CA LYS A 37 17.59 -3.65 -20.85
C LYS A 37 16.33 -3.24 -20.09
N LYS A 38 16.39 -3.17 -18.75
CA LYS A 38 15.29 -2.89 -17.84
C LYS A 38 14.14 -3.90 -17.95
N THR A 39 14.47 -5.14 -18.30
CA THR A 39 13.51 -6.25 -18.36
C THR A 39 13.77 -7.23 -17.24
N GLY A 40 12.70 -7.76 -16.63
CA GLY A 40 12.81 -8.71 -15.55
C GLY A 40 11.66 -9.71 -15.54
N LYS A 41 11.79 -10.71 -14.68
CA LYS A 41 10.70 -11.65 -14.38
C LYS A 41 10.24 -11.37 -12.95
N PRO A 42 9.02 -10.87 -12.75
CA PRO A 42 8.54 -10.58 -11.42
C PRO A 42 8.26 -11.87 -10.65
N ALA A 43 8.76 -11.93 -9.42
CA ALA A 43 8.47 -12.96 -8.44
C ALA A 43 7.59 -12.38 -7.34
N ILE A 44 6.70 -13.18 -6.77
CA ILE A 44 5.88 -12.76 -5.62
C ILE A 44 6.75 -12.86 -4.36
N ALA A 45 7.07 -11.72 -3.76
CA ALA A 45 7.82 -11.63 -2.51
C ALA A 45 6.90 -11.83 -1.29
N ILE A 46 5.69 -11.24 -1.32
CA ILE A 46 4.66 -11.44 -0.30
C ILE A 46 3.34 -11.69 -1.01
N ALA A 47 2.77 -12.87 -0.78
CA ALA A 47 1.43 -13.22 -1.23
C ALA A 47 0.39 -12.84 -0.17
N ASP A 48 -0.89 -12.96 -0.52
CA ASP A 48 -1.99 -12.90 0.46
C ASP A 48 -2.36 -11.50 1.01
N ALA A 49 -2.05 -10.43 0.29
CA ALA A 49 -2.72 -9.14 0.52
C ALA A 49 -4.14 -9.18 -0.05
N GLU A 50 -5.16 -9.21 0.81
CA GLU A 50 -6.56 -9.23 0.38
C GLU A 50 -7.14 -7.83 0.15
N SER A 51 -6.48 -6.80 0.69
CA SER A 51 -6.74 -5.41 0.32
C SER A 51 -5.53 -4.53 0.53
N PHE A 52 -5.48 -3.43 -0.22
CA PHE A 52 -4.42 -2.45 -0.17
C PHE A 52 -5.01 -1.05 -0.35
N LYS A 53 -4.56 -0.11 0.48
CA LYS A 53 -4.96 1.31 0.44
C LYS A 53 -3.75 2.21 0.60
N VAL A 54 -3.79 3.33 -0.11
CA VAL A 54 -2.79 4.39 0.00
C VAL A 54 -3.52 5.70 0.23
N SER A 55 -3.05 6.40 1.25
CA SER A 55 -3.40 7.78 1.53
C SER A 55 -2.12 8.59 1.54
N VAL A 56 -2.19 9.83 1.06
CA VAL A 56 -1.08 10.78 1.10
C VAL A 56 -1.41 11.86 2.11
N VAL A 57 -0.38 12.32 2.81
CA VAL A 57 -0.49 13.51 3.64
C VAL A 57 0.11 14.65 2.86
N THR A 58 -0.72 15.65 2.60
CA THR A 58 -0.35 16.84 1.89
C THR A 58 -0.24 18.02 2.81
N ARG A 59 0.59 18.96 2.39
CA ARG A 59 0.77 20.26 3.01
C ARG A 59 0.74 21.32 1.93
N ASP A 60 -0.06 22.36 2.17
CA ASP A 60 -0.02 23.58 1.37
C ASP A 60 1.13 24.45 1.86
N PHE A 61 2.03 24.84 0.97
CA PHE A 61 3.17 25.68 1.32
C PHE A 61 2.93 27.17 1.03
N ASN A 62 1.96 27.56 0.19
CA ASN A 62 1.73 28.96 -0.24
C ASN A 62 3.02 29.81 -0.39
N GLY A 63 4.10 29.25 -0.96
CA GLY A 63 5.39 29.92 -1.14
C GLY A 63 6.16 30.31 0.14
N THR A 64 5.83 29.72 1.29
CA THR A 64 6.34 30.09 2.63
C THR A 64 7.11 28.92 3.28
N PRO A 65 8.15 29.17 4.11
CA PRO A 65 8.99 28.11 4.69
C PRO A 65 8.26 27.08 5.56
N ALA A 66 8.89 25.92 5.72
CA ALA A 66 8.33 24.70 6.30
C ALA A 66 7.95 24.74 7.81
N ASP A 67 8.00 25.88 8.51
CA ASP A 67 7.81 25.95 9.96
C ASP A 67 6.73 26.97 10.36
N ARG A 68 5.44 26.65 10.10
CA ARG A 68 4.29 27.46 10.52
C ARG A 68 3.53 26.75 11.63
N LYS A 69 3.19 27.49 12.70
CA LYS A 69 2.38 26.97 13.81
C LYS A 69 0.92 26.66 13.42
N ASP A 70 0.48 27.13 12.25
CA ASP A 70 -0.85 26.98 11.67
C ASP A 70 -0.87 26.08 10.41
N ASP A 71 0.22 25.35 10.15
CA ASP A 71 0.24 24.34 9.09
C ASP A 71 -0.83 23.27 9.33
N GLN A 72 -1.72 23.09 8.36
CA GLN A 72 -2.71 22.02 8.39
C GLN A 72 -2.30 20.88 7.47
N LEU A 73 -1.96 19.74 8.06
CA LEU A 73 -1.79 18.48 7.34
C LEU A 73 -3.14 17.97 6.88
N ARG A 74 -3.23 17.51 5.63
CA ARG A 74 -4.44 16.94 5.06
C ARG A 74 -4.18 15.52 4.58
N TYR A 75 -4.96 14.57 5.09
CA TYR A 75 -4.99 13.20 4.59
C TYR A 75 -5.92 13.16 3.37
N GLN A 76 -5.43 12.59 2.28
CA GLN A 76 -6.16 12.46 1.03
C GLN A 76 -5.88 11.09 0.43
N THR A 77 -6.88 10.48 -0.20
CA THR A 77 -6.64 9.32 -1.06
C THR A 77 -5.76 9.73 -2.25
N LEU A 78 -5.07 8.77 -2.87
CA LEU A 78 -4.30 9.05 -4.08
C LEU A 78 -5.16 9.68 -5.19
N LYS A 79 -6.42 9.25 -5.31
CA LYS A 79 -7.37 9.80 -6.29
C LYS A 79 -7.69 11.27 -6.01
N GLU A 80 -7.94 11.62 -4.76
CA GLU A 80 -8.20 13.01 -4.38
C GLU A 80 -6.97 13.89 -4.64
N TYR A 81 -5.78 13.38 -4.30
CA TYR A 81 -4.52 14.09 -4.52
C TYR A 81 -4.25 14.40 -5.99
N ILE A 82 -4.37 13.42 -6.89
CA ILE A 82 -4.12 13.64 -8.33
C ILE A 82 -5.14 14.60 -8.97
N THR A 83 -6.30 14.79 -8.34
CA THR A 83 -7.33 15.74 -8.79
C THR A 83 -7.28 17.09 -8.05
N ALA A 84 -6.44 17.21 -7.02
CA ALA A 84 -6.34 18.43 -6.23
C ALA A 84 -5.63 19.54 -7.02
N PRO A 85 -5.93 20.81 -6.73
CA PRO A 85 -5.18 21.94 -7.28
C PRO A 85 -3.67 21.82 -7.02
N THR A 86 -2.87 22.31 -7.96
CA THR A 86 -1.41 22.35 -7.83
C THR A 86 -0.99 23.29 -6.71
N GLY A 87 0.08 22.96 -5.97
CA GLY A 87 0.62 23.77 -4.87
C GLY A 87 0.77 23.04 -3.53
N ASN A 88 0.09 21.90 -3.37
CA ASN A 88 0.29 21.01 -2.23
C ASN A 88 1.49 20.09 -2.46
N ALA A 89 2.41 19.99 -1.49
CA ALA A 89 3.45 18.97 -1.53
C ALA A 89 3.07 17.78 -0.63
N VAL A 90 3.39 16.57 -1.11
CA VAL A 90 3.27 15.35 -0.30
C VAL A 90 4.40 15.36 0.73
N VAL A 91 4.03 15.25 2.01
CA VAL A 91 4.97 15.22 3.15
C VAL A 91 5.00 13.87 3.86
N ALA A 92 4.01 13.02 3.60
CA ALA A 92 4.05 11.62 4.02
C ALA A 92 3.14 10.76 3.14
N VAL A 93 3.38 9.45 3.16
CA VAL A 93 2.51 8.44 2.57
C VAL A 93 2.12 7.47 3.65
N GLU A 94 0.84 7.17 3.73
CA GLU A 94 0.27 6.14 4.58
C GLU A 94 -0.13 4.96 3.71
N ILE A 95 0.39 3.78 4.05
CA ILE A 95 0.23 2.55 3.32
C ILE A 95 -0.47 1.54 4.22
N GLY A 96 -1.61 1.03 3.76
CA GLY A 96 -2.44 0.09 4.48
C GLY A 96 -2.62 -1.21 3.71
N VAL A 97 -2.46 -2.35 4.38
CA VAL A 97 -2.63 -3.69 3.80
C VAL A 97 -3.45 -4.56 4.77
N VAL A 98 -4.40 -5.33 4.25
CA VAL A 98 -4.97 -6.47 5.00
C VAL A 98 -4.27 -7.74 4.52
N ILE A 99 -3.50 -8.36 5.42
CA ILE A 99 -2.73 -9.58 5.13
C ILE A 99 -3.48 -10.78 5.69
N ARG A 100 -3.61 -11.83 4.88
CA ARG A 100 -4.17 -13.12 5.29
C ARG A 100 -3.05 -14.11 5.64
N SER A 101 -3.25 -14.90 6.69
CA SER A 101 -2.32 -15.98 7.05
C SER A 101 -2.28 -17.08 6.00
N SER A 102 -1.10 -17.67 5.78
CA SER A 102 -0.94 -18.84 4.92
C SER A 102 -1.57 -20.10 5.54
N GLY A 103 -1.54 -20.22 6.87
CA GLY A 103 -2.19 -21.28 7.63
C GLY A 103 -3.66 -20.98 7.93
N SER A 104 -4.49 -22.02 7.96
CA SER A 104 -5.90 -21.94 8.38
C SER A 104 -6.04 -22.12 9.90
N VAL A 105 -6.98 -21.39 10.51
CA VAL A 105 -7.35 -21.47 11.93
C VAL A 105 -8.41 -22.56 12.20
N HIS A 106 -8.88 -23.27 11.16
CA HIS A 106 -9.66 -24.53 11.12
C HIS A 106 -10.92 -24.71 12.00
N ALA A 107 -11.13 -23.97 13.08
CA ALA A 107 -12.23 -24.17 14.03
C ALA A 107 -12.70 -22.90 14.74
N ASP A 108 -11.93 -21.80 14.72
CA ASP A 108 -12.34 -20.58 15.41
C ASP A 108 -13.11 -19.64 14.47
N SER A 109 -14.41 -19.90 14.31
CA SER A 109 -15.32 -19.13 13.46
C SER A 109 -15.48 -17.67 13.90
N SER A 110 -15.04 -17.32 15.11
CA SER A 110 -15.11 -15.95 15.65
C SER A 110 -14.05 -15.03 15.05
N ILE A 111 -12.90 -15.58 14.62
CA ILE A 111 -11.73 -14.84 14.11
C ILE A 111 -12.04 -14.03 12.84
N ASN A 112 -13.06 -14.41 12.06
CA ASN A 112 -13.46 -13.73 10.83
C ASN A 112 -14.92 -13.26 10.82
N ALA A 113 -15.57 -13.17 11.99
CA ALA A 113 -16.98 -12.84 12.08
C ALA A 113 -17.30 -11.41 11.56
N ASN A 114 -16.32 -10.51 11.58
CA ASN A 114 -16.44 -9.17 11.01
C ASN A 114 -15.30 -8.92 10.00
N PRO A 115 -15.56 -9.03 8.68
CA PRO A 115 -14.54 -8.85 7.64
C PRO A 115 -14.30 -7.36 7.30
N THR A 116 -14.58 -6.45 8.23
CA THR A 116 -14.39 -5.01 8.06
C THR A 116 -13.13 -4.56 8.79
N PHE A 117 -12.25 -3.88 8.07
CA PHE A 117 -10.96 -3.39 8.56
C PHE A 117 -10.81 -1.91 8.23
N THR A 118 -10.04 -1.17 9.02
CA THR A 118 -9.61 0.19 8.68
C THR A 118 -8.13 0.17 8.37
N ILE A 119 -7.76 0.54 7.14
CA ILE A 119 -6.37 0.60 6.67
C ILE A 119 -6.11 1.92 5.93
N ALA A 120 -4.99 2.58 6.22
CA ALA A 120 -4.67 3.92 5.69
C ALA A 120 -5.83 4.92 5.79
N GLY A 121 -6.52 4.95 6.93
CA GLY A 121 -7.68 5.81 7.19
C GLY A 121 -8.97 5.43 6.43
N GLN A 122 -8.97 4.33 5.67
CA GLN A 122 -10.11 3.90 4.86
C GLN A 122 -10.72 2.60 5.39
N GLU A 123 -12.04 2.56 5.49
CA GLU A 123 -12.76 1.32 5.77
C GLU A 123 -12.74 0.40 4.53
N VAL A 124 -12.47 -0.87 4.78
CA VAL A 124 -12.45 -1.95 3.80
C VAL A 124 -13.28 -3.10 4.34
N LYS A 125 -14.33 -3.46 3.62
CA LYS A 125 -15.13 -4.65 3.90
C LYS A 125 -14.81 -5.73 2.88
N LEU A 126 -14.30 -6.87 3.34
CA LEU A 126 -14.02 -8.03 2.50
C LEU A 126 -15.27 -8.89 2.31
N SER A 127 -15.39 -9.54 1.14
CA SER A 127 -16.51 -10.41 0.76
C SER A 127 -16.56 -11.74 1.53
N ASN A 128 -15.46 -12.09 2.22
CA ASN A 128 -15.32 -13.27 3.08
C ASN A 128 -15.84 -14.59 2.45
N PRO A 129 -15.38 -14.96 1.23
CA PRO A 129 -15.83 -16.19 0.59
C PRO A 129 -15.44 -17.44 1.41
N PRO A 130 -16.16 -18.57 1.27
CA PRO A 130 -15.91 -19.79 2.05
C PRO A 130 -14.46 -20.31 1.97
N SER A 131 -13.78 -20.08 0.85
CA SER A 131 -12.39 -20.47 0.62
C SER A 131 -11.36 -19.67 1.44
N THR A 132 -11.76 -18.58 2.08
CA THR A 132 -10.88 -17.73 2.90
C THR A 132 -11.39 -17.51 4.32
N ALA A 133 -12.58 -17.99 4.65
CA ALA A 133 -13.24 -17.83 5.95
C ALA A 133 -12.49 -18.47 7.12
N SER A 134 -11.56 -19.40 6.85
CA SER A 134 -10.77 -20.09 7.86
C SER A 134 -9.35 -19.53 8.05
N HIS A 135 -9.02 -18.34 7.53
CA HIS A 135 -7.67 -17.77 7.65
C HIS A 135 -7.67 -16.49 8.50
N LEU A 136 -6.66 -16.30 9.34
CA LEU A 136 -6.50 -15.07 10.12
C LEU A 136 -6.21 -13.89 9.19
N ARG A 137 -6.80 -12.74 9.48
CA ARG A 137 -6.54 -11.49 8.78
C ARG A 137 -6.00 -10.44 9.73
N VAL A 138 -4.95 -9.76 9.32
CA VAL A 138 -4.30 -8.71 10.10
C VAL A 138 -4.24 -7.44 9.26
N PRO A 139 -4.89 -6.34 9.70
CA PRO A 139 -4.68 -5.04 9.11
C PRO A 139 -3.34 -4.47 9.58
N VAL A 140 -2.52 -4.04 8.63
CA VAL A 140 -1.24 -3.35 8.88
C VAL A 140 -1.32 -1.98 8.21
N THR A 141 -1.07 -0.92 8.97
CA THR A 141 -0.95 0.44 8.41
C THR A 141 0.38 1.02 8.84
N GLN A 142 1.12 1.57 7.88
CA GLN A 142 2.40 2.20 8.11
C GLN A 142 2.42 3.59 7.50
N MET A 143 2.93 4.55 8.25
CA MET A 143 3.15 5.91 7.79
C MET A 143 4.64 6.13 7.53
N VAL A 144 4.95 6.63 6.35
CA VAL A 144 6.32 6.98 5.93
C VAL A 144 6.35 8.47 5.66
N ALA A 145 7.06 9.21 6.53
CA ALA A 145 7.29 10.63 6.31
C ALA A 145 8.26 10.82 5.13
N ILE A 146 7.86 11.66 4.17
CA ILE A 146 8.72 12.10 3.08
C ILE A 146 9.37 13.40 3.53
N ARG A 147 10.65 13.32 3.88
CA ARG A 147 11.47 14.53 3.98
C ARG A 147 11.73 15.03 2.57
N ASN A 148 10.90 15.96 2.11
CA ASN A 148 11.30 16.82 1.02
C ASN A 148 12.48 17.66 1.53
N SER A 149 13.67 17.45 0.98
CA SER A 149 14.84 18.32 1.18
C SER A 149 14.67 19.64 0.43
N GLN A 150 13.46 20.24 0.47
CA GLN A 150 13.26 21.62 0.05
C GLN A 150 14.23 22.46 0.91
N GLY A 151 15.26 22.98 0.25
CA GLY A 151 16.61 23.09 0.77
C GLY A 151 16.78 24.09 1.91
N VAL A 152 17.90 23.95 2.62
CA VAL A 152 18.57 25.13 3.15
C VAL A 152 19.47 25.63 2.02
N GLU A 153 19.04 26.75 1.43
CA GLU A 153 19.67 27.64 0.43
C GLU A 153 19.89 27.10 -1.00
#